data_AF-A0A7C5MKU1-F1
#
_entry.id   AF-A0A7C5MKU1-F1
#
_cell.length_a   1.000
_cell.length_b   1.000
_cell.length_c   1.000
_cell.angle_alpha   90.00
_cell.angle_beta   90.00
_cell.angle_gamma   90.00
#
_symmetry.space_group_name_H-M   'P 1'
#
loop_
_entity.id
_entity.type
_entity.pdbx_description
1 polymer ?
#
loop_
_entity_poly.entity_id
_entity_poly.type
_entity_poly.pdbx_seq_one_letter_code
_entity_poly.pdbx_strand_id
1 'polypeptide(L)'
;MKYCIMLILLTNRVKNAVEVQKVLTEFGCFIKTRLGLHNVEDSVCADRGLLILQLVGDEKEHKKMTEKLEAIEGVKVEYVVMKD
;
A
#
# COMPACT_ATOMS: atom_id res chain seq x y z
N MET A 1 19.05 -12.23 -5.14
CA MET A 1 18.55 -10.83 -5.39
C MET A 1 17.55 -10.41 -4.29
N LYS A 2 17.09 -9.15 -4.22
CA LYS A 2 16.13 -8.72 -3.17
C LYS A 2 14.83 -8.16 -3.75
N TYR A 3 13.70 -8.60 -3.19
CA TYR A 3 12.36 -8.09 -3.47
C TYR A 3 11.76 -7.49 -2.21
N CYS A 4 11.34 -6.23 -2.30
CA CYS A 4 10.62 -5.52 -1.24
C CYS A 4 9.15 -5.40 -1.66
N ILE A 5 8.26 -6.08 -0.94
CA ILE A 5 6.83 -6.10 -1.22
C ILE A 5 6.09 -5.42 -0.07
N MET A 6 5.20 -4.49 -0.40
CA MET A 6 4.33 -3.83 0.56
C MET A 6 2.88 -4.14 0.20
N LEU A 7 2.12 -4.67 1.16
CA LEU A 7 0.70 -4.92 1.08
C LEU A 7 -0.02 -3.84 1.89
N ILE A 8 -1.02 -3.21 1.28
CA ILE A 8 -1.78 -2.13 1.90
C ILE A 8 -3.25 -2.50 1.83
N LEU A 9 -3.84 -2.80 2.98
CA LEU A 9 -5.26 -3.05 3.11
C LEU A 9 -5.96 -1.74 3.48
N LEU A 10 -6.96 -1.38 2.69
CA LEU A 10 -7.78 -0.19 2.86
C LEU A 10 -9.15 -0.62 3.35
N THR A 11 -9.67 0.06 4.36
CA THR A 11 -11.10 0.06 4.73
C THR A 11 -11.65 1.47 4.49
N ASN A 12 -12.96 1.61 4.27
CA ASN A 12 -13.58 2.91 4.00
C ASN A 12 -12.92 3.65 2.82
N ARG A 13 -12.87 2.97 1.67
CA ARG A 13 -12.08 3.35 0.49
C ARG A 13 -12.40 4.77 0.03
N VAL A 14 -13.67 5.19 0.09
CA VAL A 14 -14.10 6.51 -0.40
C VAL A 14 -13.40 7.64 0.36
N LYS A 15 -13.26 7.51 1.69
CA LYS A 15 -12.60 8.50 2.55
C LYS A 15 -11.07 8.40 2.47
N ASN A 16 -10.56 7.18 2.43
CA ASN A 16 -9.13 6.91 2.63
C ASN A 16 -8.30 6.91 1.34
N ALA A 17 -8.92 6.75 0.17
CA ALA A 17 -8.22 6.68 -1.10
C ALA A 17 -7.42 7.96 -1.41
N VAL A 18 -7.93 9.14 -1.04
CA VAL A 18 -7.27 10.42 -1.33
C VAL A 18 -5.98 10.57 -0.52
N GLU A 19 -6.02 10.32 0.79
CA GLU A 19 -4.83 10.43 1.65
C GLU A 19 -3.78 9.39 1.29
N VAL A 20 -4.20 8.15 1.02
CA VAL A 20 -3.29 7.10 0.56
C VAL A 20 -2.66 7.50 -0.77
N GLN A 21 -3.43 8.03 -1.72
CA GLN A 21 -2.90 8.46 -3.01
C GLN A 21 -1.88 9.61 -2.87
N LYS A 22 -2.05 10.53 -1.92
CA LYS A 22 -1.04 11.56 -1.63
C LYS A 22 0.28 10.93 -1.19
N VAL A 23 0.23 9.98 -0.26
CA VAL A 23 1.44 9.26 0.19
C VAL A 23 2.09 8.51 -0.97
N LEU A 24 1.31 7.74 -1.75
CA LEU A 24 1.87 7.02 -2.91
C LEU A 24 2.52 7.95 -3.95
N THR A 25 1.97 9.16 -4.13
CA THR A 25 2.52 10.17 -5.03
C THR A 25 3.83 10.73 -4.48
N GLU A 26 3.90 11.00 -3.18
CA GLU A 26 5.12 11.47 -2.51
C GLU A 26 6.27 10.46 -2.66
N PHE A 27 5.99 9.16 -2.54
CA PHE A 27 6.99 8.09 -2.62
C PHE A 27 7.09 7.45 -4.02
N GLY A 28 6.55 8.09 -5.06
CA GLY A 28 6.41 7.50 -6.40
C GLY A 28 7.73 7.00 -7.00
N CYS A 29 8.87 7.67 -6.72
CA CYS A 29 10.19 7.27 -7.21
C CYS A 29 10.68 5.92 -6.66
N PHE A 30 10.10 5.45 -5.55
CA PHE A 30 10.46 4.18 -4.91
C PHE A 30 9.50 3.04 -5.28
N ILE A 31 8.45 3.30 -6.07
CA ILE A 31 7.46 2.31 -6.47
C ILE A 31 7.80 1.79 -7.87
N LYS A 32 8.23 0.53 -7.94
CA LYS A 32 8.49 -0.15 -9.22
C LYS A 32 7.21 -0.70 -9.85
N THR A 33 6.27 -1.16 -9.04
CA THR A 33 5.01 -1.73 -9.52
C THR A 33 3.91 -1.46 -8.50
N ARG A 34 2.71 -1.16 -8.99
CA ARG A 34 1.50 -0.91 -8.20
C ARG A 34 0.34 -1.73 -8.77
N LEU A 35 -0.20 -2.65 -7.97
CA LEU A 35 -1.34 -3.49 -8.33
C LEU A 35 -2.49 -3.26 -7.34
N GLY A 36 -3.60 -2.72 -7.81
CA GLY A 36 -4.83 -2.58 -7.03
C GLY A 36 -5.76 -3.77 -7.27
N LEU A 37 -6.18 -4.41 -6.19
CA LEU A 37 -7.13 -5.51 -6.17
C LEU A 37 -8.43 -5.04 -5.51
N HIS A 38 -9.54 -5.20 -6.22
CA HIS A 38 -10.86 -4.89 -5.70
C HIS A 38 -11.57 -6.19 -5.33
N ASN A 39 -12.06 -6.29 -4.09
CA ASN A 39 -12.85 -7.45 -3.67
C ASN A 39 -14.26 -7.31 -4.24
N VAL A 40 -14.61 -8.18 -5.19
CA VAL A 40 -15.96 -8.35 -5.69
C VAL A 40 -16.55 -9.58 -4.99
N GLU A 41 -16.96 -9.45 -3.73
CA GLU A 41 -17.79 -10.48 -3.08
C GLU A 41 -19.26 -10.08 -3.16
N ASP A 42 -20.07 -11.01 -3.67
CA ASP A 42 -21.38 -10.86 -4.33
C ASP A 42 -22.58 -10.38 -3.48
N SER A 43 -22.44 -9.65 -2.37
CA SER A 43 -23.67 -9.21 -1.66
C SER A 43 -23.59 -8.02 -0.72
N VAL A 44 -22.41 -7.52 -0.38
CA VAL A 44 -22.28 -6.36 0.49
C VAL A 44 -21.18 -5.51 -0.08
N CYS A 45 -21.48 -4.25 -0.41
CA CYS A 45 -20.55 -3.24 -0.89
C CYS A 45 -19.26 -3.28 -0.04
N ALA A 46 -18.28 -4.08 -0.47
CA ALA A 46 -17.13 -4.40 0.33
C ALA A 46 -16.23 -3.18 0.23
N ASP A 47 -16.34 -2.30 1.23
CA ASP A 47 -15.60 -1.05 1.32
C ASP A 47 -14.12 -1.29 1.68
N ARG A 48 -13.56 -2.37 1.13
CA ARG A 48 -12.20 -2.86 1.36
C ARG A 48 -11.47 -3.00 0.04
N GLY A 49 -10.21 -2.58 0.02
CA GLY A 49 -9.34 -2.71 -1.15
C GLY A 49 -7.96 -3.18 -0.73
N LEU A 50 -7.32 -3.99 -1.56
CA LEU A 50 -5.94 -4.42 -1.35
C LEU A 50 -5.06 -3.78 -2.42
N LEU A 51 -3.96 -3.15 -2.00
CA LEU A 51 -2.94 -2.63 -2.89
C LEU A 51 -1.63 -3.35 -2.63
N ILE A 52 -0.97 -3.79 -3.69
CA ILE A 52 0.32 -4.47 -3.64
C ILE A 52 1.33 -3.60 -4.36
N LEU A 53 2.42 -3.27 -3.67
CA LEU A 53 3.52 -2.50 -4.23
C LEU A 53 4.79 -3.34 -4.24
N GLN A 54 5.52 -3.28 -5.35
CA GLN A 54 6.95 -3.61 -5.35
C GLN A 54 7.74 -2.32 -5.17
N LEU A 55 8.61 -2.30 -4.15
CA LEU A 55 9.44 -1.15 -3.84
C LEU A 55 10.90 -1.36 -4.26
N VAL A 56 11.57 -0.26 -4.59
CA VAL A 56 12.98 -0.19 -4.98
C VAL A 56 13.65 1.01 -4.33
N GLY A 57 14.97 0.94 -4.15
CA GLY A 57 15.74 2.02 -3.55
C GLY A 57 15.99 1.80 -2.05
N ASP A 58 16.01 2.90 -1.30
CA ASP A 58 16.41 2.93 0.12
C ASP A 58 15.29 2.40 1.03
N GLU A 59 15.61 1.42 1.87
CA GLU A 59 14.71 0.87 2.88
C GLU A 59 14.27 1.89 3.93
N LYS A 60 15.05 2.95 4.15
CA LYS A 60 14.63 4.06 5.02
C LYS A 60 13.40 4.78 4.46
N GLU A 61 13.34 4.95 3.15
CA GLU A 61 12.20 5.58 2.48
C GLU A 61 10.99 4.63 2.49
N HIS A 62 11.22 3.32 2.36
CA HIS A 62 10.17 2.32 2.53
C HIS A 62 9.57 2.40 3.95
N LYS A 63 10.41 2.53 4.99
CA LYS A 63 9.96 2.65 6.39
C LYS A 63 9.14 3.92 6.62
N LYS A 64 9.60 5.07 6.11
CA LYS A 64 8.84 6.34 6.18
C LYS A 64 7.49 6.24 5.47
N MET A 65 7.46 5.58 4.32
CA MET A 65 6.23 5.32 3.58
C MET A 65 5.26 4.45 4.39
N THR A 66 5.75 3.37 5.02
CA THR A 66 4.96 2.51 5.92
C THR A 66 4.35 3.33 7.05
N GLU A 67 5.17 4.09 7.79
CA GLU A 67 4.73 4.89 8.94
C GLU A 67 3.67 5.93 8.54
N LYS A 68 3.83 6.59 7.38
CA LYS A 68 2.84 7.54 6.87
C LYS A 68 1.52 6.89 6.46
N LEU A 69 1.58 5.68 5.89
CA LEU A 69 0.38 4.94 5.51
C LEU A 69 -0.37 4.42 6.74
N GLU A 70 0.34 3.88 7.73
CA GLU A 70 -0.23 3.37 8.98
C GLU A 70 -0.85 4.48 9.86
N ALA A 71 -0.40 5.72 9.70
CA ALA A 71 -1.01 6.87 10.36
C ALA A 71 -2.41 7.23 9.80
N ILE A 72 -2.80 6.68 8.65
CA ILE A 72 -4.13 6.91 8.06
C ILE A 72 -5.11 5.92 8.69
N GLU A 73 -6.15 6.43 9.34
CA GLU A 73 -7.20 5.63 9.95
C GLU A 73 -7.81 4.64 8.95
N GLY A 74 -7.87 3.36 9.29
CA GLY A 74 -8.44 2.32 8.43
C GLY A 74 -7.51 1.81 7.32
N VAL A 75 -6.22 2.15 7.39
CA VAL A 75 -5.15 1.58 6.57
C VAL A 75 -4.32 0.62 7.40
N LYS A 76 -4.09 -0.58 6.88
CA LYS A 76 -3.13 -1.55 7.44
C LYS A 76 -2.05 -1.83 6.42
N VAL A 77 -0.79 -1.86 6.85
CA VAL A 77 0.36 -2.15 6.00
C VAL A 77 1.07 -3.41 6.48
N GLU A 78 1.52 -4.24 5.56
CA GLU A 78 2.47 -5.34 5.80
C GLU A 78 3.64 -5.18 4.83
N TYR A 79 4.86 -5.29 5.34
CA TYR A 79 6.07 -5.14 4.54
C TYR A 79 6.94 -6.40 4.63
N VAL A 80 7.21 -7.00 3.47
CA VAL A 80 7.96 -8.24 3.34
C VAL A 80 9.20 -8.01 2.50
N VAL A 81 10.33 -8.49 3.00
CA VAL A 81 11.59 -8.56 2.26
C VAL A 81 11.89 -10.02 1.95
N MET A 82 11.96 -10.35 0.67
CA MET A 82 12.38 -11.65 0.20
C MET A 82 13.78 -11.53 -0.42
N LYS A 83 14.69 -12.42 -0.01
CA LYS A 83 16.04 -12.56 -0.56
C LYS A 83 16.15 -13.92 -1.22
N ASP A 84 16.67 -13.91 -2.44
CA ASP A 84 17.22 -15.06 -3.14
C ASP A 84 18.72 -15.12 -2.89
#